data_AF-A0A519PS96-F1
#
_entry.id   AF-A0A519PS96-F1
#
_cell.length_a   1.000
_cell.length_b   1.000
_cell.length_c   1.000
_cell.angle_alpha   90.00
_cell.angle_beta   90.00
_cell.angle_gamma   90.00
#
_symmetry.space_group_name_H-M   'P 1'
#
loop_
_entity.id
_entity.type
_entity.pdbx_description
1 polymer ?
#
loop_
_entity_poly.entity_id
_entity_poly.type
_entity_poly.pdbx_seq_one_letter_code
_entity_poly.pdbx_strand_id
1 'polypeptide(L)'
;YTGHWDHIGMGEPDASGDRIFNGAVDNASGQAGLLELARQFGAGPRPERSIVMISFTAEESGLLGSEFYAANPVYPLETTVAGFNIDSMNVAGRMSKVGVVGAGQSDLDALVIAGAAAQGRQAEPEANPAGGAYYRSDHFPLAKRGVPMAYLKPAGDFLDEPIAERAAMVAEYGRSRYHQAADEWSPDWDYTGMIQDLSLIYGIGRDLANSRDWPGWRTGSEFGPVRARSAAARH
;
A
#
# COMPACT_ATOMS: atom_id res chain seq x y z
N TYR A 1 -0.43 -0.77 -9.28
CA TYR A 1 -0.58 -1.28 -7.92
C TYR A 1 0.55 -2.22 -7.64
N THR A 2 1.15 -2.12 -6.46
CA THR A 2 2.34 -2.87 -6.07
C THR A 2 2.17 -3.49 -4.70
N GLY A 3 2.92 -4.55 -4.43
CA GLY A 3 3.08 -5.15 -3.12
C GLY A 3 4.03 -6.34 -3.23
N HIS A 4 4.80 -6.64 -2.21
CA HIS A 4 5.69 -7.80 -2.23
C HIS A 4 4.97 -9.10 -1.91
N TRP A 5 5.43 -10.21 -2.50
CA TRP A 5 4.93 -11.55 -2.20
C TRP A 5 5.89 -12.38 -1.37
N ASP A 6 7.15 -11.99 -1.27
CA ASP A 6 8.07 -12.64 -0.35
C ASP A 6 7.74 -12.27 1.09
N HIS A 7 8.18 -13.13 2.00
CA HIS A 7 8.39 -12.80 3.40
C HIS A 7 9.77 -13.32 3.82
N ILE A 8 10.07 -13.34 5.12
CA ILE A 8 11.39 -13.73 5.67
C ILE A 8 11.76 -15.20 5.39
N GLY A 9 10.77 -16.07 5.21
CA GLY A 9 10.99 -17.50 4.96
C GLY A 9 11.24 -18.28 6.25
N MET A 10 12.49 -18.42 6.68
CA MET A 10 12.87 -19.20 7.87
C MET A 10 13.61 -18.35 8.90
N GLY A 11 13.15 -18.38 10.15
CA GLY A 11 13.77 -17.64 11.26
C GLY A 11 14.20 -18.53 12.42
N GLU A 12 14.42 -17.88 13.57
CA GLU A 12 14.58 -18.55 14.85
C GLU A 12 13.25 -19.17 15.29
N PRO A 13 13.27 -20.35 15.92
CA PRO A 13 12.05 -21.01 16.37
C PRO A 13 11.34 -20.20 17.46
N ASP A 14 10.02 -20.17 17.37
CA ASP A 14 9.18 -19.67 18.45
C ASP A 14 9.11 -20.68 19.62
N ALA A 15 8.29 -20.37 20.63
CA ALA A 15 8.13 -21.24 21.79
C ALA A 15 7.52 -22.62 21.47
N SER A 16 6.81 -22.75 20.35
CA SER A 16 6.26 -24.02 19.85
C SER A 16 7.26 -24.80 19.00
N GLY A 17 8.38 -24.18 18.62
CA GLY A 17 9.40 -24.73 17.73
C GLY A 17 9.16 -24.41 16.25
N ASP A 18 8.15 -23.61 15.92
CA ASP A 18 7.89 -23.20 14.55
C ASP A 18 8.92 -22.17 14.10
N ARG A 19 9.46 -22.39 12.89
CA ARG A 19 10.52 -21.59 12.28
C ARG A 19 10.08 -20.96 10.97
N ILE A 20 8.88 -21.25 10.49
CA ILE A 20 8.38 -20.76 9.21
C ILE A 20 7.71 -19.42 9.46
N PHE A 21 8.17 -18.39 8.76
CA PHE A 21 7.61 -17.05 8.86
C PHE A 21 6.67 -16.92 7.67
N ASN A 22 5.39 -17.21 7.90
CA ASN A 22 4.40 -17.36 6.83
C ASN A 22 3.93 -16.04 6.22
N GLY A 23 3.95 -14.94 6.98
CA GLY A 23 3.69 -13.61 6.43
C GLY A 23 2.24 -13.40 6.02
N ALA A 24 1.30 -13.87 6.84
CA ALA A 24 -0.12 -13.84 6.50
C ALA A 24 -0.66 -12.42 6.36
N VAL A 25 -0.33 -11.53 7.29
CA VAL A 25 -0.57 -10.09 7.14
C VAL A 25 0.52 -9.48 6.26
N ASP A 26 1.79 -9.84 6.49
CA ASP A 26 2.95 -9.28 5.79
C ASP A 26 3.64 -10.30 4.87
N ASN A 27 3.29 -10.41 3.59
CA ASN A 27 2.31 -9.60 2.87
C ASN A 27 1.37 -10.42 1.99
N ALA A 28 1.02 -11.63 2.43
CA ALA A 28 0.00 -12.43 1.77
C ALA A 28 -1.34 -11.68 1.69
N SER A 29 -1.67 -10.88 2.70
CA SER A 29 -2.84 -9.99 2.67
C SER A 29 -2.79 -8.96 1.54
N GLY A 30 -1.62 -8.36 1.27
CA GLY A 30 -1.43 -7.45 0.15
C GLY A 30 -1.53 -8.14 -1.20
N GLN A 31 -1.01 -9.37 -1.32
CA GLN A 31 -1.17 -10.19 -2.53
C GLN A 31 -2.64 -10.54 -2.79
N ALA A 32 -3.40 -10.90 -1.75
CA ALA A 32 -4.84 -11.09 -1.88
C ALA A 32 -5.54 -9.81 -2.36
N GLY A 33 -5.13 -8.65 -1.86
CA GLY A 33 -5.61 -7.35 -2.32
C GLY A 33 -5.29 -7.06 -3.80
N LEU A 34 -4.05 -7.33 -4.25
CA LEU A 34 -3.66 -7.19 -5.65
C LEU A 34 -4.48 -8.09 -6.58
N LEU A 35 -4.68 -9.35 -6.19
CA LEU A 35 -5.48 -10.30 -6.96
C LEU A 35 -6.95 -9.86 -7.05
N GLU A 36 -7.54 -9.37 -5.95
CA GLU A 36 -8.91 -8.87 -5.95
C GLU A 36 -9.05 -7.61 -6.81
N LEU A 37 -8.11 -6.66 -6.73
CA LEU A 37 -8.10 -5.50 -7.62
C LEU A 37 -7.98 -5.91 -9.09
N ALA A 38 -7.12 -6.89 -9.40
CA ALA A 38 -6.97 -7.40 -10.75
C ALA A 38 -8.28 -8.01 -11.27
N ARG A 39 -8.97 -8.77 -10.42
CA ARG A 39 -10.29 -9.33 -10.71
C ARG A 39 -11.34 -8.25 -10.97
N GLN A 40 -11.37 -7.20 -10.15
CA GLN A 40 -12.31 -6.08 -10.31
C GLN A 40 -12.07 -5.29 -11.60
N PHE A 41 -10.83 -4.92 -11.90
CA PHE A 41 -10.49 -4.27 -13.17
C PHE A 41 -10.74 -5.17 -14.38
N GLY A 42 -10.52 -6.48 -14.26
CA GLY A 42 -10.76 -7.45 -15.33
C GLY A 42 -12.23 -7.72 -15.61
N ALA A 43 -13.10 -7.61 -14.60
CA ALA A 43 -14.55 -7.78 -14.73
C ALA A 43 -15.28 -6.49 -15.14
N GLY A 44 -14.68 -5.33 -14.90
CA GLY A 44 -15.24 -4.02 -15.24
C GLY A 44 -14.99 -3.59 -16.70
N PRO A 45 -15.48 -2.41 -17.10
CA PRO A 45 -15.12 -1.79 -18.36
C PRO A 45 -13.60 -1.59 -18.45
N ARG A 46 -13.03 -1.90 -19.62
CA ARG A 46 -11.60 -1.69 -19.86
C ARG A 46 -11.25 -0.20 -19.70
N PRO A 47 -10.33 0.16 -18.79
CA PRO A 47 -9.93 1.56 -18.62
C PRO A 47 -9.19 2.11 -19.85
N GLU A 48 -9.17 3.43 -20.01
CA GLU A 48 -8.44 4.09 -21.10
C GLU A 48 -6.92 3.95 -20.97
N ARG A 49 -6.41 3.91 -19.73
CA ARG A 49 -4.99 3.66 -19.43
C ARG A 49 -4.77 2.22 -18.97
N SER A 50 -3.56 1.70 -19.21
CA SER A 50 -3.16 0.38 -18.71
C SER A 50 -3.13 0.34 -17.18
N ILE A 51 -3.64 -0.75 -16.60
CA ILE A 51 -3.46 -1.07 -15.19
C ILE A 51 -2.35 -2.11 -15.07
N VAL A 52 -1.34 -1.81 -14.25
CA VAL A 52 -0.24 -2.73 -13.96
C VAL A 52 -0.34 -3.17 -12.51
N MET A 53 -0.38 -4.49 -12.30
CA MET A 53 -0.29 -5.14 -11.00
C MET A 53 1.11 -5.74 -10.89
N ILE A 54 1.87 -5.36 -9.86
CA ILE A 54 3.24 -5.83 -9.67
C ILE A 54 3.36 -6.50 -8.32
N SER A 55 3.84 -7.74 -8.34
CA SER A 55 4.20 -8.49 -7.15
C SER A 55 5.72 -8.51 -7.03
N PHE A 56 6.28 -7.72 -6.11
CA PHE A 56 7.73 -7.63 -5.92
C PHE A 56 8.26 -8.78 -5.08
N THR A 57 9.53 -9.12 -5.28
CA THR A 57 10.25 -10.11 -4.47
C THR A 57 11.40 -9.42 -3.75
N ALA A 58 11.88 -10.03 -2.68
CA ALA A 58 13.02 -9.57 -1.89
C ALA A 58 12.83 -8.14 -1.34
N GLU A 59 11.59 -7.81 -0.94
CA GLU A 59 11.28 -6.59 -0.20
C GLU A 59 11.95 -6.64 1.18
N GLU A 60 11.77 -7.77 1.87
CA GLU A 60 12.28 -8.03 3.22
C GLU A 60 13.82 -8.08 3.28
N SER A 61 14.44 -8.26 2.11
CA SER A 61 15.89 -8.23 1.92
C SER A 61 16.43 -6.85 1.53
N GLY A 62 15.61 -5.80 1.66
CA GLY A 62 15.98 -4.41 1.38
C GLY A 62 15.49 -3.88 0.03
N LEU A 63 14.22 -4.13 -0.32
CA LEU A 63 13.54 -3.58 -1.51
C LEU A 63 14.20 -4.00 -2.83
N LEU A 64 14.86 -5.17 -2.88
CA LEU A 64 15.72 -5.52 -4.00
C LEU A 64 14.95 -5.67 -5.32
N GLY A 65 13.76 -6.27 -5.28
CA GLY A 65 12.92 -6.44 -6.47
C GLY A 65 12.35 -5.13 -7.00
N SER A 66 11.83 -4.26 -6.12
CA SER A 66 11.29 -2.96 -6.52
C SER A 66 12.39 -2.00 -6.97
N GLU A 67 13.57 -2.02 -6.33
CA GLU A 67 14.73 -1.25 -6.79
C GLU A 67 15.23 -1.73 -8.16
N PHE A 68 15.28 -3.03 -8.39
CA PHE A 68 15.63 -3.59 -9.69
C PHE A 68 14.64 -3.18 -10.78
N TYR A 69 13.33 -3.34 -10.53
CA TYR A 69 12.29 -2.95 -11.49
C TYR A 69 12.32 -1.45 -11.76
N ALA A 70 12.46 -0.61 -10.74
CA ALA A 70 12.46 0.83 -10.92
C ALA A 70 13.70 1.30 -11.70
N ALA A 71 14.84 0.59 -11.62
CA ALA A 71 16.01 0.82 -12.45
C ALA A 71 15.90 0.22 -13.88
N ASN A 72 15.12 -0.85 -14.06
CA ASN A 72 14.98 -1.58 -15.32
C ASN A 72 13.49 -1.85 -15.63
N PRO A 73 12.69 -0.79 -15.84
CA PRO A 73 11.25 -0.93 -15.89
C PRO A 73 10.79 -1.61 -17.18
N VAL A 74 9.91 -2.61 -17.07
CA VAL A 74 9.20 -3.17 -18.23
C VAL A 74 8.22 -2.14 -18.82
N TYR A 75 7.53 -1.40 -17.93
CA TYR A 75 6.68 -0.28 -18.31
C TYR A 75 7.35 1.05 -17.91
N PRO A 76 7.66 1.94 -18.86
CA PRO A 76 8.47 3.13 -18.58
C PRO A 76 7.86 4.03 -17.50
N LEU A 77 8.69 4.42 -16.52
CA LEU A 77 8.25 5.18 -15.34
C LEU A 77 7.78 6.60 -15.70
N GLU A 78 8.32 7.18 -16.77
CA GLU A 78 7.92 8.48 -17.31
C GLU A 78 6.44 8.56 -17.69
N THR A 79 5.88 7.43 -18.13
CA THR A 79 4.48 7.26 -18.54
C THR A 79 3.60 6.66 -17.46
N THR A 80 4.16 6.33 -16.29
CA THR A 80 3.38 5.86 -15.14
C THR A 80 2.75 7.07 -14.46
N VAL A 81 1.40 7.13 -14.47
CA VAL A 81 0.61 8.25 -13.91
C VAL A 81 0.84 8.39 -12.41
N ALA A 82 0.60 7.29 -11.68
CA ALA A 82 0.74 7.17 -10.24
C ALA A 82 0.78 5.67 -9.87
N GLY A 83 1.04 5.35 -8.61
CA GLY A 83 0.87 4.00 -8.07
C GLY A 83 0.37 3.96 -6.64
N PHE A 84 -0.06 2.78 -6.23
CA PHE A 84 -0.51 2.47 -4.88
C PHE A 84 0.26 1.25 -4.41
N ASN A 85 0.91 1.36 -3.27
CA ASN A 85 1.61 0.25 -2.64
C ASN A 85 0.78 -0.36 -1.52
N ILE A 86 0.70 -1.68 -1.52
CA ILE A 86 -0.10 -2.50 -0.63
C ILE A 86 0.84 -3.38 0.17
N ASP A 87 0.88 -3.15 1.47
CA ASP A 87 1.77 -3.82 2.40
C ASP A 87 1.09 -3.84 3.78
N SER A 88 0.88 -5.04 4.31
CA SER A 88 0.20 -5.32 5.58
C SER A 88 -1.21 -4.71 5.66
N MET A 89 -2.20 -5.38 5.06
CA MET A 89 -3.58 -4.90 4.99
C MET A 89 -4.35 -5.04 6.32
N ASN A 90 -5.39 -4.22 6.48
CA ASN A 90 -6.22 -4.19 7.68
C ASN A 90 -7.20 -5.37 7.78
N VAL A 91 -6.80 -6.41 8.52
CA VAL A 91 -7.61 -7.61 8.80
C VAL A 91 -8.42 -7.51 10.11
N ALA A 92 -8.52 -6.31 10.70
CA ALA A 92 -9.09 -6.05 12.02
C ALA A 92 -10.47 -5.38 12.00
N GLY A 93 -11.06 -5.15 10.83
CA GLY A 93 -12.34 -4.47 10.66
C GLY A 93 -12.24 -2.97 10.36
N ARG A 94 -13.40 -2.30 10.25
CA ARG A 94 -13.50 -0.92 9.76
C ARG A 94 -12.92 0.10 10.73
N MET A 95 -12.27 1.11 10.15
CA MET A 95 -11.59 2.19 10.88
C MET A 95 -12.12 3.56 10.45
N SER A 96 -12.21 4.50 11.39
CA SER A 96 -12.72 5.85 11.17
C SER A 96 -11.82 6.70 10.25
N LYS A 97 -10.55 6.31 10.09
CA LYS A 97 -9.58 7.04 9.29
C LYS A 97 -8.69 6.14 8.43
N VAL A 98 -7.95 6.76 7.53
CA VAL A 98 -6.86 6.17 6.76
C VAL A 98 -5.61 7.03 6.92
N GLY A 99 -4.50 6.40 7.28
CA GLY A 99 -3.20 7.03 7.41
C GLY A 99 -2.51 7.10 6.05
N VAL A 100 -1.90 8.24 5.73
CA VAL A 100 -1.11 8.45 4.52
C VAL A 100 0.37 8.50 4.91
N VAL A 101 1.12 7.49 4.50
CA VAL A 101 2.58 7.44 4.70
C VAL A 101 3.23 8.48 3.80
N GLY A 102 4.07 9.35 4.37
CA GLY A 102 4.64 10.50 3.65
C GLY A 102 3.64 11.57 3.20
N ALA A 103 2.56 11.77 3.95
CA ALA A 103 1.58 12.82 3.66
C ALA A 103 2.25 14.19 3.49
N GLY A 104 1.77 14.97 2.52
CA GLY A 104 2.32 16.26 2.12
C GLY A 104 3.27 16.19 0.93
N GLN A 105 3.65 15.01 0.44
CA GLN A 105 4.59 14.86 -0.66
C GLN A 105 3.95 15.03 -2.04
N SER A 106 2.72 14.55 -2.26
CA SER A 106 2.13 14.44 -3.61
C SER A 106 0.69 14.95 -3.72
N ASP A 107 0.23 15.16 -4.95
CA ASP A 107 -1.17 15.51 -5.22
C ASP A 107 -2.13 14.34 -4.95
N LEU A 108 -1.62 13.11 -4.80
CA LEU A 108 -2.45 11.94 -4.45
C LEU A 108 -3.12 12.09 -3.09
N ASP A 109 -2.54 12.85 -2.17
CA ASP A 109 -3.13 13.12 -0.86
C ASP A 109 -4.54 13.71 -0.99
N ALA A 110 -4.76 14.62 -1.95
CA ALA A 110 -6.08 15.24 -2.15
C ALA A 110 -7.11 14.21 -2.65
N LEU A 111 -6.68 13.28 -3.50
CA LEU A 111 -7.51 12.19 -3.98
C LEU A 111 -7.85 11.20 -2.86
N VAL A 112 -6.88 10.89 -1.99
CA VAL A 112 -7.08 10.05 -0.81
C VAL A 112 -8.02 10.71 0.18
N ILE A 113 -7.86 12.01 0.45
CA ILE A 113 -8.77 12.79 1.32
C ILE A 113 -10.20 12.73 0.78
N ALA A 114 -10.38 13.02 -0.51
CA ALA A 114 -11.71 13.01 -1.14
C ALA A 114 -12.34 11.61 -1.14
N GLY A 115 -11.57 10.57 -1.48
CA GLY A 115 -12.04 9.20 -1.47
C GLY A 115 -12.38 8.69 -0.07
N ALA A 116 -11.57 9.02 0.94
CA ALA A 116 -11.84 8.69 2.34
C ALA A 116 -13.13 9.36 2.81
N ALA A 117 -13.32 10.64 2.49
CA ALA A 117 -14.54 11.38 2.83
C ALA A 117 -15.80 10.74 2.20
N ALA A 118 -15.70 10.24 0.96
CA ALA A 118 -16.79 9.51 0.30
C ALA A 118 -17.14 8.19 1.00
N GLN A 119 -16.21 7.61 1.76
CA GLN A 119 -16.45 6.44 2.62
C GLN A 119 -16.92 6.82 4.05
N GLY A 120 -17.09 8.11 4.34
CA GLY A 120 -17.37 8.60 5.70
C GLY A 120 -16.14 8.53 6.63
N ARG A 121 -14.93 8.44 6.08
CA ARG A 121 -13.65 8.38 6.80
C ARG A 121 -12.88 9.69 6.62
N GLN A 122 -11.88 9.92 7.48
CA GLN A 122 -10.91 11.01 7.29
C GLN A 122 -9.55 10.45 6.88
N ALA A 123 -8.79 11.21 6.09
CA ALA A 123 -7.38 10.91 5.88
C ALA A 123 -6.52 11.72 6.88
N GLU A 124 -5.48 11.11 7.42
CA GLU A 124 -4.52 11.79 8.29
C GLU A 124 -3.07 11.43 7.93
N PRO A 125 -2.09 12.29 8.25
CA PRO A 125 -0.69 11.92 8.15
C PRO A 125 -0.37 10.71 9.02
N GLU A 126 0.62 9.92 8.63
CA GLU A 126 1.12 8.83 9.46
C GLU A 126 1.51 9.31 10.88
N ALA A 127 1.26 8.46 11.88
CA ALA A 127 1.44 8.82 13.29
C ALA A 127 2.92 8.99 13.70
N ASN A 128 3.85 8.32 13.01
CA ASN A 128 5.28 8.35 13.34
C ASN A 128 6.17 8.49 12.10
N PRO A 129 6.23 9.68 11.46
CA PRO A 129 7.09 9.91 10.29
C PRO A 129 8.58 9.69 10.60
N ALA A 130 9.01 9.96 11.84
CA ALA A 130 10.39 9.76 12.29
C ALA A 130 10.82 8.29 12.28
N GLY A 131 9.87 7.34 12.27
CA GLY A 131 10.12 5.92 12.08
C GLY A 131 10.55 5.54 10.66
N GLY A 132 10.48 6.48 9.71
CA GLY A 132 11.01 6.31 8.35
C GLY A 132 10.21 5.37 7.45
N ALA A 133 8.93 5.11 7.76
CA ALA A 133 8.08 4.17 7.01
C ALA A 133 8.01 4.51 5.50
N TYR A 134 8.02 5.80 5.14
CA TYR A 134 8.06 6.26 3.76
C TYR A 134 9.27 5.75 2.95
N TYR A 135 10.38 5.37 3.60
CA TYR A 135 11.61 4.92 2.94
C TYR A 135 11.78 3.40 2.95
N ARG A 136 10.82 2.66 3.50
CA ARG A 136 10.98 1.24 3.91
C ARG A 136 9.93 0.32 3.31
N SER A 137 9.39 0.64 2.15
CA SER A 137 8.48 -0.25 1.42
C SER A 137 8.57 0.03 -0.09
N ASP A 138 8.03 -0.87 -0.91
CA ASP A 138 8.24 -0.93 -2.37
C ASP A 138 7.79 0.30 -3.17
N HIS A 139 6.96 1.18 -2.59
CA HIS A 139 6.66 2.47 -3.21
C HIS A 139 7.91 3.35 -3.38
N PHE A 140 8.88 3.26 -2.47
CA PHE A 140 9.97 4.21 -2.37
C PHE A 140 10.90 4.18 -3.60
N PRO A 141 11.35 3.03 -4.12
CA PRO A 141 12.16 2.97 -5.35
C PRO A 141 11.53 3.66 -6.57
N LEU A 142 10.21 3.59 -6.69
CA LEU A 142 9.44 4.26 -7.75
C LEU A 142 9.30 5.76 -7.47
N ALA A 143 9.00 6.13 -6.23
CA ALA A 143 8.91 7.52 -5.77
C ALA A 143 10.23 8.27 -5.96
N LYS A 144 11.36 7.66 -5.56
CA LYS A 144 12.73 8.13 -5.76
C LYS A 144 13.04 8.42 -7.23
N ARG A 145 12.35 7.74 -8.15
CA ARG A 145 12.47 7.92 -9.62
C ARG A 145 11.34 8.74 -10.22
N GLY A 146 10.60 9.45 -9.38
CA GLY A 146 9.66 10.48 -9.75
C GLY A 146 8.23 10.00 -9.95
N VAL A 147 7.90 8.71 -9.85
CA VAL A 147 6.51 8.25 -9.95
C VAL A 147 5.78 8.60 -8.65
N PRO A 148 4.69 9.40 -8.66
CA PRO A 148 3.90 9.63 -7.46
C PRO A 148 3.32 8.31 -6.95
N MET A 149 3.57 7.97 -5.69
CA MET A 149 3.09 6.75 -5.06
C MET A 149 2.31 7.08 -3.79
N ALA A 150 1.15 6.45 -3.61
CA ALA A 150 0.43 6.46 -2.34
C ALA A 150 0.66 5.16 -1.59
N TYR A 151 0.90 5.26 -0.29
CA TYR A 151 1.03 4.13 0.62
C TYR A 151 0.17 4.42 1.84
N LEU A 152 -0.84 3.58 2.04
CA LEU A 152 -1.89 3.79 3.03
C LEU A 152 -1.76 2.77 4.16
N LYS A 153 -2.07 3.20 5.38
CA LYS A 153 -2.16 2.33 6.56
C LYS A 153 -3.49 2.57 7.27
N PRO A 154 -4.04 1.57 7.99
CA PRO A 154 -5.19 1.80 8.86
C PRO A 154 -4.85 2.86 9.93
N ALA A 155 -5.82 3.72 10.26
CA ALA A 155 -5.65 4.79 11.24
C ALA A 155 -6.96 5.18 11.92
N GLY A 156 -6.89 5.94 13.01
CA GLY A 156 -8.05 6.32 13.81
C GLY A 156 -8.59 5.21 14.71
N ASP A 157 -9.91 5.21 14.91
CA ASP A 157 -10.62 4.33 15.84
C ASP A 157 -11.40 3.24 15.09
N PHE A 158 -11.57 2.08 15.72
CA PHE A 158 -12.50 1.06 15.20
C PHE A 158 -13.94 1.57 15.25
N LEU A 159 -14.69 1.28 14.18
CA LEU A 159 -16.09 1.70 14.06
C LEU A 159 -17.08 0.66 14.58
N ASP A 160 -16.66 -0.60 14.65
CA ASP A 160 -17.52 -1.74 14.94
C ASP A 160 -17.02 -2.48 16.18
N GLU A 161 -17.95 -2.87 17.05
CA GLU A 161 -17.66 -3.77 18.16
C GLU A 161 -17.17 -5.15 17.62
N PRO A 162 -16.33 -5.87 18.39
CA PRO A 162 -15.81 -5.51 19.70
C PRO A 162 -14.52 -4.64 19.62
N ILE A 163 -14.58 -3.37 20.06
CA ILE A 163 -13.51 -2.39 19.81
C ILE A 163 -12.22 -2.73 20.58
N ALA A 164 -12.33 -3.12 21.85
CA ALA A 164 -11.16 -3.37 22.70
C ALA A 164 -10.35 -4.58 22.21
N GLU A 165 -11.04 -5.62 21.73
CA GLU A 165 -10.47 -6.85 21.20
C GLU A 165 -9.79 -6.60 19.86
N ARG A 166 -10.39 -5.79 18.98
CA ARG A 166 -9.75 -5.38 17.71
C ARG A 166 -8.49 -4.57 17.96
N ALA A 167 -8.53 -3.63 18.91
CA ALA A 167 -7.36 -2.86 19.32
C ALA A 167 -6.27 -3.75 19.93
N ALA A 168 -6.64 -4.72 20.77
CA ALA A 168 -5.71 -5.68 21.34
C ALA A 168 -5.07 -6.56 20.25
N MET A 169 -5.83 -6.99 19.24
CA MET A 169 -5.31 -7.77 18.12
C MET A 169 -4.24 -7.01 17.33
N VAL A 170 -4.50 -5.73 16.99
CA VAL A 170 -3.52 -4.90 16.28
C VAL A 170 -2.27 -4.64 17.13
N ALA A 171 -2.44 -4.37 18.42
CA ALA A 171 -1.32 -4.16 19.34
C ALA A 171 -0.49 -5.44 19.53
N GLU A 172 -1.13 -6.61 19.63
CA GLU A 172 -0.45 -7.90 19.69
C GLU A 172 0.31 -8.18 18.41
N TYR A 173 -0.28 -7.90 17.24
CA TYR A 173 0.37 -8.10 15.96
C TYR A 173 1.71 -7.35 15.91
N GLY A 174 1.70 -6.04 16.16
CA GLY A 174 2.93 -5.24 16.13
C GLY A 174 3.97 -5.64 17.18
N ARG A 175 3.54 -6.16 18.33
CA ARG A 175 4.44 -6.56 19.43
C ARG A 175 5.04 -7.95 19.25
N SER A 176 4.32 -8.88 18.61
CA SER A 176 4.65 -10.31 18.71
C SER A 176 4.40 -11.14 17.46
N ARG A 177 3.81 -10.58 16.40
CA ARG A 177 3.55 -11.32 15.16
C ARG A 177 4.26 -10.74 13.95
N TYR A 178 4.41 -9.41 13.89
CA TYR A 178 5.15 -8.74 12.82
C TYR A 178 6.59 -9.29 12.71
N HIS A 179 6.94 -9.79 11.52
CA HIS A 179 8.21 -10.45 11.25
C HIS A 179 8.50 -11.63 12.19
N GLN A 180 7.49 -12.41 12.57
CA GLN A 180 7.62 -13.61 13.41
C GLN A 180 6.86 -14.78 12.79
N ALA A 181 7.18 -16.01 13.23
CA ALA A 181 6.43 -17.21 12.85
C ALA A 181 4.93 -17.10 13.18
N ALA A 182 4.54 -16.27 14.15
CA ALA A 182 3.16 -16.08 14.56
C ALA A 182 2.33 -15.17 13.61
N ASP A 183 2.90 -14.64 12.51
CA ASP A 183 2.12 -14.00 11.44
C ASP A 183 1.39 -15.04 10.59
N GLU A 184 0.35 -15.61 11.20
CA GLU A 184 -0.49 -16.67 10.66
C GLU A 184 -1.87 -16.18 10.29
N TRP A 185 -2.46 -16.81 9.28
CA TRP A 185 -3.85 -16.56 8.92
C TRP A 185 -4.77 -17.03 10.04
N SER A 186 -5.84 -16.26 10.29
CA SER A 186 -6.89 -16.64 11.22
C SER A 186 -8.27 -16.61 10.54
N PRO A 187 -9.13 -17.62 10.78
CA PRO A 187 -10.53 -17.58 10.34
C PRO A 187 -11.35 -16.46 11.01
N ASP A 188 -10.86 -15.89 12.11
CA ASP A 188 -11.55 -14.85 12.88
C ASP A 188 -11.27 -13.42 12.36
N TRP A 189 -10.46 -13.28 11.30
CA TRP A 189 -10.18 -11.97 10.71
C TRP A 189 -11.43 -11.31 10.14
N ASP A 190 -11.50 -9.99 10.32
CA ASP A 190 -12.54 -9.15 9.78
C ASP A 190 -11.98 -8.29 8.64
N TYR A 191 -12.25 -8.74 7.42
CA TYR A 191 -11.76 -8.10 6.20
C TYR A 191 -12.51 -6.82 5.81
N THR A 192 -13.52 -6.37 6.57
CA THR A 192 -14.31 -5.19 6.21
C THR A 192 -13.45 -3.93 6.10
N GLY A 193 -12.42 -3.79 6.94
CA GLY A 193 -11.43 -2.71 6.85
C GLY A 193 -10.56 -2.80 5.59
N MET A 194 -9.99 -3.97 5.32
CA MET A 194 -9.26 -4.25 4.08
C MET A 194 -10.09 -3.93 2.84
N ILE A 195 -11.38 -4.28 2.82
CA ILE A 195 -12.29 -3.97 1.71
C ILE A 195 -12.49 -2.46 1.55
N GLN A 196 -12.61 -1.70 2.65
CA GLN A 196 -12.69 -0.23 2.57
C GLN A 196 -11.43 0.36 1.95
N ASP A 197 -10.25 -0.08 2.40
CA ASP A 197 -8.97 0.41 1.91
C ASP A 197 -8.76 0.06 0.43
N LEU A 198 -9.08 -1.18 0.01
CA LEU A 198 -9.05 -1.58 -1.40
C LEU A 198 -10.03 -0.79 -2.26
N SER A 199 -11.26 -0.59 -1.77
CA SER A 199 -12.28 0.18 -2.49
C SER A 199 -11.86 1.62 -2.71
N LEU A 200 -11.14 2.21 -1.75
CA LEU A 200 -10.59 3.56 -1.83
C LEU A 200 -9.57 3.67 -2.97
N ILE A 201 -8.53 2.82 -2.96
CA ILE A 201 -7.48 2.87 -3.99
C ILE A 201 -7.95 2.35 -5.35
N TYR A 202 -8.97 1.48 -5.39
CA TYR A 202 -9.65 1.08 -6.61
C TYR A 202 -10.37 2.28 -7.24
N GLY A 203 -11.16 3.03 -6.47
CA GLY A 203 -11.86 4.21 -6.95
C GLY A 203 -10.91 5.25 -7.52
N ILE A 204 -9.87 5.62 -6.77
CA ILE A 204 -8.88 6.61 -7.22
C ILE A 204 -8.16 6.12 -8.49
N GLY A 205 -7.68 4.88 -8.50
CA GLY A 205 -6.95 4.38 -9.67
C GLY A 205 -7.84 4.18 -10.89
N ARG A 206 -9.12 3.82 -10.72
CA ARG A 206 -10.11 3.78 -11.81
C ARG A 206 -10.34 5.16 -12.39
N ASP A 207 -10.51 6.18 -11.55
CA ASP A 207 -10.78 7.54 -12.00
C ASP A 207 -9.55 8.12 -12.72
N LEU A 208 -8.34 7.92 -12.18
CA LEU A 208 -7.09 8.27 -12.86
C LEU A 208 -6.90 7.51 -14.17
N ALA A 209 -7.25 6.23 -14.23
CA ALA A 209 -7.11 5.43 -15.44
C ALA A 209 -8.06 5.87 -16.57
N ASN A 210 -9.10 6.63 -16.25
CA ASN A 210 -10.10 7.13 -17.19
C ASN A 210 -10.14 8.67 -17.25
N SER A 211 -9.05 9.34 -16.83
CA SER A 211 -8.91 10.79 -16.96
C SER A 211 -7.65 11.15 -17.76
N ARG A 212 -7.43 12.45 -17.93
CA ARG A 212 -6.16 13.01 -18.43
C ARG A 212 -5.31 13.60 -17.32
N ASP A 213 -5.71 13.41 -16.06
CA ASP A 213 -4.99 13.95 -14.93
C ASP A 213 -3.65 13.24 -14.77
N TRP A 214 -2.67 14.03 -14.32
CA TRP A 214 -1.32 13.59 -14.02
C TRP A 214 -0.92 14.17 -12.66
N PRO A 215 -1.32 13.54 -11.56
CA PRO A 215 -0.90 13.95 -10.22
C PRO A 215 0.62 14.13 -10.17
N GLY A 216 1.06 15.17 -9.48
CA GLY A 216 2.47 15.51 -9.36
C GLY A 216 2.98 15.38 -7.93
N TRP A 217 4.24 15.78 -7.78
CA TRP A 217 4.82 16.06 -6.47
C TRP A 217 4.55 17.52 -6.09
N ARG A 218 4.28 17.76 -4.82
CA ARG A 218 4.05 19.11 -4.30
C ARG A 218 5.35 19.90 -4.28
N THR A 219 5.23 21.23 -4.29
CA THR A 219 6.37 22.14 -4.14
C THR A 219 7.16 21.81 -2.88
N GLY A 220 8.47 21.62 -3.02
CA GLY A 220 9.37 21.27 -1.91
C GLY A 220 9.65 19.77 -1.77
N SER A 221 8.87 18.90 -2.43
CA SER A 221 9.17 17.47 -2.50
C SER A 221 10.49 17.22 -3.24
N GLU A 222 11.35 16.40 -2.65
CA GLU A 222 12.63 15.99 -3.21
C GLU A 222 12.51 15.17 -4.51
N PHE A 223 11.34 14.57 -4.77
CA PHE A 223 11.06 13.74 -5.95
C PHE A 223 10.58 14.56 -7.15
N GLY A 224 10.11 15.79 -6.91
CA GLY A 224 9.59 16.70 -7.94
C GLY A 224 10.57 16.97 -9.09
N PRO A 225 11.83 17.35 -8.82
CA PRO A 225 12.82 17.60 -9.88
C PRO A 225 13.05 16.40 -10.79
N VAL A 226 13.06 15.18 -10.25
CA VAL A 226 13.23 13.95 -11.03
C VAL A 226 12.05 13.74 -11.99
N ARG A 227 10.81 13.90 -11.48
CA ARG A 227 9.58 13.77 -12.28
C ARG A 227 9.48 14.84 -13.37
N ALA A 228 9.95 16.05 -13.12
CA ALA A 228 9.92 17.15 -14.08
C ALA A 228 10.74 16.87 -15.34
N ARG A 229 11.85 16.13 -15.23
CA ARG A 229 12.71 15.76 -16.38
C ARG A 229 11.99 14.97 -17.47
N SER A 230 10.92 14.25 -17.11
CA SER A 230 10.15 13.42 -18.04
C SER A 230 8.79 14.02 -18.42
N ALA A 231 8.56 15.32 -18.17
CA ALA A 231 7.28 15.97 -18.46
C ALA A 231 6.82 15.84 -19.92
N ALA A 232 7.76 15.91 -20.87
CA ALA A 232 7.45 15.82 -22.29
C ALA A 232 6.94 14.43 -22.75
N ALA A 233 7.14 13.38 -21.94
CA ALA A 233 6.66 12.03 -22.24
C ALA A 233 5.19 11.80 -21.82
N ARG A 234 4.57 12.78 -21.16
CA ARG A 234 3.19 12.72 -20.68
C ARG A 234 2.29 13.53 -21.61
N HIS A 235 1.26 12.87 -22.12
CA HIS A 235 0.27 13.46 -23.04
C HIS A 235 -1.15 13.33 -22.46
#